data_AF-A0A5Y1YBY3-F1
#
_entry.id   AF-A0A5Y1YBY3-F1
#
_cell.length_a   1.000
_cell.length_b   1.000
_cell.length_c   1.000
_cell.angle_alpha   90.00
_cell.angle_beta   90.00
_cell.angle_gamma   90.00
#
_symmetry.space_group_name_H-M   'P 1'
#
loop_
_entity.id
_entity.type
_entity.pdbx_description
1 polymer ?
#
loop_
_entity_poly.entity_id
_entity_poly.type
_entity_poly.pdbx_seq_one_letter_code
_entity_poly.pdbx_strand_id
1 'polypeptide(L)'
;MKEKMDLFSERKGAKMHSKVSFLLKEYYEEERKLLSEMFEGFVDRDHKIVNQFQETFHSTFWEIYLYSLLKKCNFEIDWTHEHPDFIITAPDKFYIEAVTSNKRFNKEHDYRHDRGGVWEITKGYKDPEDYNFLMRESISRNYYKIRDKIKCYNDKYKQNDWFDENLPYIVALGSYCQENYGREYVFPLLALLYGQYYLPSQSGFSEGDYVYRLEEDGADEKEKIPLGIFYSDEYADVSAIIYSSTVSLGKLSALCSSNKKIVHVWYDGDSEEPFKITSDQKEKLTDGLFVFHNPFAKTPLSKSIFEYENICQFFDGEDGVLKSKSPHAHLVGRAVFGTEDKYHPKNLDKLHIINMGELSLVNKLKVEADYNYNYYIRNSKRFIVEKIKSEMNARNEKVINKSKSKSKSKKNDMQKKSRRKNR
;
A
#
# COMPACT_ATOMS: atom_id res chain seq x y z
N MET A 1 33.59 -15.10 -21.38
CA MET A 1 32.97 -14.29 -20.31
C MET A 1 31.87 -13.47 -20.98
N LYS A 2 30.60 -13.63 -20.59
CA LYS A 2 29.58 -12.65 -20.99
C LYS A 2 29.94 -11.32 -20.31
N GLU A 3 30.01 -10.23 -21.06
CA GLU A 3 30.20 -8.89 -20.50
C GLU A 3 29.12 -8.63 -19.45
N LYS A 4 29.53 -8.24 -18.24
CA LYS A 4 28.58 -7.88 -17.17
C LYS A 4 27.92 -6.57 -17.59
N MET A 5 26.62 -6.61 -17.86
CA MET A 5 25.89 -5.43 -18.29
C MET A 5 25.76 -4.43 -17.14
N ASP A 6 26.10 -3.17 -17.41
CA ASP A 6 25.98 -2.07 -16.45
C ASP A 6 24.67 -1.31 -16.68
N LEU A 7 23.74 -1.47 -15.72
CA LEU A 7 22.43 -0.80 -15.71
C LEU A 7 22.54 0.73 -15.69
N PHE A 8 23.64 1.28 -15.16
CA PHE A 8 23.86 2.71 -14.99
C PHE A 8 24.76 3.33 -16.07
N SER A 9 25.11 2.56 -17.11
CA SER A 9 25.91 3.07 -18.22
C SER A 9 25.17 4.17 -19.00
N GLU A 10 25.76 5.37 -19.03
CA GLU A 10 25.19 6.52 -19.74
C GLU A 10 25.32 6.34 -21.25
N ARG A 11 24.19 6.12 -21.96
CA ARG A 11 24.17 6.03 -23.42
C ARG A 11 23.76 7.38 -24.00
N LYS A 12 24.64 7.95 -24.82
CA LYS A 12 24.48 9.30 -25.41
C LYS A 12 23.13 9.43 -26.12
N GLY A 13 22.34 10.44 -25.73
CA GLY A 13 21.16 10.90 -26.47
C GLY A 13 19.79 10.67 -25.82
N ALA A 14 19.71 9.89 -24.73
CA ALA A 14 18.45 9.65 -24.02
C ALA A 14 18.20 10.69 -22.91
N LYS A 15 16.95 11.10 -22.72
CA LYS A 15 16.55 11.99 -21.61
C LYS A 15 16.50 11.16 -20.33
N MET A 16 17.48 11.36 -19.44
CA MET A 16 17.56 10.63 -18.17
C MET A 16 16.41 11.01 -17.21
N HIS A 17 15.73 10.00 -16.68
CA HIS A 17 14.68 10.16 -15.67
C HIS A 17 15.27 10.65 -14.35
N SER A 18 14.57 11.56 -13.66
CA SER A 18 15.06 12.22 -12.43
C SER A 18 15.44 11.23 -11.31
N LYS A 19 14.73 10.11 -11.20
CA LYS A 19 15.04 9.04 -10.23
C LYS A 19 16.37 8.33 -10.54
N VAL A 20 16.74 8.20 -11.81
CA VAL A 20 18.06 7.67 -12.19
C VAL A 20 19.14 8.70 -11.83
N SER A 21 18.88 9.98 -12.10
CA SER A 21 19.78 11.06 -11.68
C SER A 21 20.03 11.08 -10.16
N PHE A 22 19.01 10.79 -9.35
CA PHE A 22 19.19 10.64 -7.90
C PHE A 22 20.10 9.46 -7.55
N LEU A 23 19.87 8.28 -8.14
CA LEU A 23 20.68 7.09 -7.90
C LEU A 23 22.15 7.24 -8.29
N LEU A 24 22.48 8.16 -9.21
CA LEU A 24 23.87 8.46 -9.60
C LEU A 24 24.62 9.35 -8.59
N LYS A 25 23.92 10.01 -7.65
CA LYS A 25 24.59 10.78 -6.59
C LYS A 25 25.33 9.85 -5.63
N GLU A 26 26.43 10.35 -5.03
CA GLU A 26 27.20 9.64 -3.99
C GLU A 26 26.32 9.23 -2.80
N TYR A 27 25.37 10.10 -2.43
CA TYR A 27 24.37 9.86 -1.38
C TYR A 27 23.52 8.57 -1.56
N TYR A 28 23.43 8.03 -2.78
CA TYR A 28 22.67 6.83 -3.12
C TYR A 28 23.55 5.65 -3.57
N GLU A 29 24.85 5.65 -3.23
CA GLU A 29 25.78 4.59 -3.62
C GLU A 29 25.34 3.19 -3.17
N GLU A 30 24.90 3.04 -1.92
CA GLU A 30 24.43 1.74 -1.38
C GLU A 30 23.16 1.25 -2.08
N GLU A 31 22.22 2.15 -2.39
CA GLU A 31 21.03 1.80 -3.17
C GLU A 31 21.38 1.41 -4.61
N ARG A 32 22.33 2.10 -5.24
CA ARG A 32 22.81 1.80 -6.60
C ARG A 32 23.49 0.43 -6.64
N LYS A 33 24.29 0.11 -5.64
CA LYS A 33 24.94 -1.20 -5.49
C LYS A 33 23.92 -2.30 -5.32
N LEU A 34 22.96 -2.13 -4.40
CA LEU A 34 21.88 -3.09 -4.19
C LEU A 34 21.06 -3.33 -5.48
N LEU A 35 20.70 -2.28 -6.21
CA LEU A 35 19.96 -2.44 -7.46
C LEU A 35 20.78 -3.20 -8.52
N SER A 36 22.09 -2.97 -8.57
CA SER A 36 22.99 -3.72 -9.46
C SER A 36 23.07 -5.20 -9.09
N GLU A 37 23.03 -5.54 -7.79
CA GLU A 37 22.97 -6.91 -7.29
C GLU A 37 21.62 -7.57 -7.63
N MET A 38 20.51 -6.85 -7.45
CA MET A 38 19.16 -7.33 -7.83
C MET A 38 19.05 -7.61 -9.34
N PHE A 39 19.79 -6.86 -10.15
CA PHE A 39 19.82 -6.99 -11.61
C PHE A 39 20.73 -8.13 -12.10
N GLU A 40 21.61 -8.65 -11.26
CA GLU A 40 22.61 -9.63 -11.68
C GLU A 40 21.96 -10.90 -12.25
N GLY A 41 22.32 -11.24 -13.49
CA GLY A 41 21.79 -12.40 -14.22
C GLY A 41 20.47 -12.16 -14.96
N PHE A 42 19.89 -10.96 -14.89
CA PHE A 42 18.72 -10.60 -15.69
C PHE A 42 19.06 -10.70 -17.18
N VAL A 43 18.20 -11.32 -17.98
CA VAL A 43 18.45 -11.50 -19.42
C VAL A 43 17.76 -10.39 -20.20
N ASP A 44 18.56 -9.49 -20.78
CA ASP A 44 18.09 -8.42 -21.67
C ASP A 44 17.81 -8.98 -23.07
N ARG A 45 16.57 -9.48 -23.27
CA ARG A 45 16.14 -10.17 -24.48
C ARG A 45 16.14 -9.26 -25.71
N ASP A 46 15.74 -8.00 -25.56
CA ASP A 46 15.54 -7.06 -26.66
C ASP A 46 16.63 -5.97 -26.75
N HIS A 47 17.64 -6.02 -25.87
CA HIS A 47 18.76 -5.10 -25.77
C HIS A 47 18.36 -3.64 -25.44
N LYS A 48 17.18 -3.43 -24.84
CA LYS A 48 16.65 -2.09 -24.53
C LYS A 48 16.63 -1.75 -23.06
N ILE A 49 16.86 -2.70 -22.14
CA ILE A 49 16.58 -2.47 -20.72
C ILE A 49 17.37 -1.32 -20.09
N VAL A 50 18.62 -1.08 -20.52
CA VAL A 50 19.43 0.06 -20.04
C VAL A 50 18.81 1.39 -20.47
N ASN A 51 18.32 1.48 -21.71
CA ASN A 51 17.65 2.69 -22.20
C ASN A 51 16.30 2.87 -21.51
N GLN A 52 15.51 1.80 -21.37
CA GLN A 52 14.22 1.81 -20.68
C GLN A 52 14.35 2.15 -19.19
N PHE A 53 15.42 1.73 -18.53
CA PHE A 53 15.69 2.13 -17.15
C PHE A 53 15.86 3.65 -17.04
N GLN A 54 16.49 4.28 -18.04
CA GLN A 54 16.70 5.73 -18.11
C GLN A 54 15.43 6.49 -18.52
N GLU A 55 14.54 5.90 -19.32
CA GLU A 55 13.34 6.56 -19.85
C GLU A 55 12.07 6.29 -19.03
N THR A 56 11.85 5.03 -18.63
CA THR A 56 10.65 4.48 -17.98
C THR A 56 10.97 3.79 -16.65
N PHE A 57 11.68 4.51 -15.77
CA PHE A 57 12.21 4.01 -14.50
C PHE A 57 11.28 3.05 -13.74
N HIS A 58 10.00 3.40 -13.57
CA HIS A 58 9.06 2.59 -12.77
C HIS A 58 8.79 1.20 -13.37
N SER A 59 8.63 1.09 -14.70
CA SER A 59 8.39 -0.20 -15.35
C SER A 59 9.59 -1.11 -15.18
N THR A 60 10.77 -0.61 -15.57
CA THR A 60 12.00 -1.38 -15.51
C THR A 60 12.38 -1.72 -14.07
N PHE A 61 12.22 -0.80 -13.11
CA PHE A 61 12.48 -1.10 -11.70
C PHE A 61 11.54 -2.17 -11.14
N TRP A 62 10.26 -2.17 -11.54
CA TRP A 62 9.29 -3.18 -11.15
C TRP A 62 9.66 -4.58 -11.69
N GLU A 63 10.06 -4.68 -12.96
CA GLU A 63 10.55 -5.93 -13.56
C GLU A 63 11.81 -6.45 -12.87
N ILE A 64 12.79 -5.58 -12.57
CA ILE A 64 14.00 -5.96 -11.84
C ILE A 64 13.66 -6.44 -10.41
N TYR A 65 12.72 -5.77 -9.74
CA TYR A 65 12.24 -6.19 -8.43
C TYR A 65 11.58 -7.58 -8.48
N LEU A 66 10.69 -7.81 -9.45
CA LEU A 66 10.04 -9.10 -9.65
C LEU A 66 11.06 -10.19 -9.94
N TYR A 67 12.03 -9.94 -10.80
CA TYR A 67 13.11 -10.88 -11.07
C TYR A 67 13.90 -11.25 -9.81
N SER A 68 14.27 -10.25 -9.00
CA SER A 68 14.96 -10.47 -7.73
C SER A 68 14.12 -11.30 -6.74
N LEU A 69 12.81 -11.06 -6.71
CA LEU A 69 11.86 -11.84 -5.93
C LEU A 69 11.79 -13.29 -6.40
N LEU A 70 11.61 -13.53 -7.70
CA LEU A 70 11.52 -14.87 -8.29
C LEU A 70 12.80 -15.68 -8.03
N LYS A 71 13.97 -15.04 -8.15
CA LYS A 71 15.25 -15.64 -7.76
C LYS A 71 15.31 -16.01 -6.29
N LYS A 72 14.87 -15.11 -5.41
CA LYS A 72 14.83 -15.37 -3.96
C LYS A 72 13.94 -16.58 -3.64
N CYS A 73 12.85 -16.75 -4.37
CA CYS A 73 11.94 -17.90 -4.27
C CYS A 73 12.47 -19.18 -4.96
N ASN A 74 13.67 -19.15 -5.56
CA ASN A 74 14.25 -20.24 -6.37
C ASN A 74 13.38 -20.66 -7.57
N PHE A 75 12.71 -19.72 -8.22
CA PHE A 75 11.94 -20.02 -9.42
C PHE A 75 12.86 -20.12 -10.63
N GLU A 76 12.54 -21.05 -11.52
CA GLU A 76 13.20 -21.18 -12.81
C GLU A 76 12.45 -20.38 -13.86
N ILE A 77 13.18 -19.56 -14.62
CA ILE A 77 12.62 -18.65 -15.62
C ILE A 77 13.12 -19.07 -16.99
N ASP A 78 12.18 -19.30 -17.92
CA ASP A 78 12.45 -19.45 -19.33
C ASP A 78 12.50 -18.08 -20.02
N TRP A 79 13.60 -17.83 -20.73
CA TRP A 79 13.89 -16.58 -21.44
C TRP A 79 13.79 -16.71 -22.96
N THR A 80 13.29 -17.85 -23.47
CA THR A 80 13.20 -18.15 -24.91
C THR A 80 12.24 -17.22 -25.67
N HIS A 81 11.20 -16.72 -25.00
CA HIS A 81 10.20 -15.81 -25.58
C HIS A 81 10.25 -14.44 -24.88
N GLU A 82 9.94 -13.37 -25.61
CA GLU A 82 9.97 -11.99 -25.08
C GLU A 82 8.77 -11.65 -24.18
N HIS A 83 7.64 -12.34 -24.38
CA HIS A 83 6.40 -12.12 -23.66
C HIS A 83 5.73 -13.46 -23.36
N PRO A 84 4.96 -13.60 -22.25
CA PRO A 84 4.87 -12.66 -21.13
C PRO A 84 6.21 -12.36 -20.46
N ASP A 85 6.28 -11.30 -19.67
CA ASP A 85 7.55 -10.81 -19.10
C ASP A 85 8.36 -11.90 -18.39
N PHE A 86 7.70 -12.82 -17.66
CA PHE A 86 8.33 -14.00 -17.07
C PHE A 86 7.53 -15.28 -17.36
N ILE A 87 8.22 -16.30 -17.90
CA ILE A 87 7.70 -17.66 -18.08
C ILE A 87 8.34 -18.54 -17.02
N ILE A 88 7.56 -18.98 -16.04
CA ILE A 88 8.05 -19.79 -14.93
C ILE A 88 7.95 -21.27 -15.30
N THR A 89 9.03 -22.02 -15.12
CA THR A 89 9.09 -23.46 -15.43
C THR A 89 9.11 -24.34 -14.17
N ALA A 90 9.54 -23.79 -13.04
CA ALA A 90 9.57 -24.44 -11.73
C ALA A 90 9.40 -23.39 -10.60
N PRO A 91 8.80 -23.74 -9.44
CA PRO A 91 8.37 -25.09 -9.05
C PRO A 91 7.10 -25.58 -9.77
N ASP A 92 6.27 -24.65 -10.25
CA ASP A 92 5.11 -24.91 -11.08
C ASP A 92 5.21 -24.06 -12.35
N LYS A 93 4.51 -24.46 -13.42
CA LYS A 93 4.48 -23.71 -14.67
C LYS A 93 3.38 -22.66 -14.65
N PHE A 94 3.73 -21.41 -14.92
CA PHE A 94 2.78 -20.30 -15.05
C PHE A 94 3.45 -19.08 -15.69
N TYR A 95 2.64 -18.09 -16.03
CA TYR A 95 3.08 -16.85 -16.65
C TYR A 95 2.91 -15.65 -15.71
N ILE A 96 3.85 -14.71 -15.76
CA ILE A 96 3.73 -13.41 -15.12
C ILE A 96 3.93 -12.31 -16.15
N GLU A 97 2.96 -11.41 -16.22
CA GLU A 97 3.06 -10.19 -17.00
C GLU A 97 3.14 -8.98 -16.08
N ALA A 98 4.22 -8.21 -16.16
CA ALA A 98 4.45 -7.04 -15.35
C ALA A 98 3.74 -5.81 -15.95
N VAL A 99 3.24 -4.96 -15.05
CA VAL A 99 2.62 -3.69 -15.43
C VAL A 99 2.75 -2.68 -14.31
N THR A 100 2.85 -1.40 -14.67
CA THR A 100 2.83 -0.30 -13.71
C THR A 100 1.69 0.66 -13.98
N SER A 101 1.05 1.14 -12.92
CA SER A 101 0.05 2.21 -12.97
C SER A 101 0.69 3.51 -12.47
N ASN A 102 0.73 4.52 -13.33
CA ASN A 102 1.27 5.85 -12.99
C ASN A 102 0.12 6.82 -12.73
N LYS A 103 0.37 7.97 -12.10
CA LYS A 103 -0.59 9.08 -12.02
C LYS A 103 -1.14 9.49 -13.39
N ARG A 104 -2.41 9.92 -13.44
CA ARG A 104 -2.99 10.52 -14.66
C ARG A 104 -2.54 11.97 -14.84
N PHE A 105 -2.59 12.77 -13.78
CA PHE A 105 -2.30 14.19 -13.82
C PHE A 105 -0.87 14.46 -13.35
N ASN A 106 -0.01 14.90 -14.28
CA ASN A 106 1.32 15.43 -13.96
C ASN A 106 1.18 16.89 -13.49
N LYS A 107 0.55 17.11 -12.33
CA LYS A 107 0.83 18.36 -11.61
C LYS A 107 2.27 18.25 -11.15
N GLU A 108 3.12 19.18 -11.61
CA GLU A 108 4.46 19.32 -11.03
C GLU A 108 4.29 19.39 -9.53
N HIS A 109 5.03 18.55 -8.81
CA HIS A 109 5.07 18.58 -7.36
C HIS A 109 5.37 20.02 -6.94
N ASP A 110 4.44 20.65 -6.22
CA ASP A 110 4.73 21.93 -5.62
C ASP A 110 5.62 21.71 -4.39
N TYR A 111 6.91 21.46 -4.63
CA TYR A 111 7.94 21.45 -3.59
C TYR A 111 8.05 22.82 -2.88
N ARG A 112 7.28 23.84 -3.30
CA ARG A 112 7.30 25.21 -2.75
C ARG A 112 6.49 25.38 -1.47
N HIS A 113 5.75 24.35 -1.02
CA HIS A 113 5.33 24.27 0.37
C HIS A 113 6.37 23.43 1.13
N ASP A 114 7.24 24.16 1.81
CA ASP A 114 8.23 23.92 2.87
C ASP A 114 7.95 22.82 3.93
N ARG A 115 6.95 21.96 3.70
CA ARG A 115 6.64 20.72 4.42
C ARG A 115 6.71 19.50 3.48
N GLY A 116 7.86 19.30 2.80
CA GLY A 116 8.05 18.40 1.65
C GLY A 116 7.56 16.93 1.73
N GLY A 117 7.79 16.14 0.66
CA GLY A 117 7.17 14.82 0.42
C GLY A 117 7.23 13.78 1.56
N VAL A 118 8.16 13.91 2.51
CA VAL A 118 8.21 13.07 3.72
C VAL A 118 6.94 13.19 4.58
N TRP A 119 6.27 14.34 4.57
CA TRP A 119 5.06 14.59 5.36
C TRP A 119 3.80 13.94 4.77
N GLU A 120 3.83 13.48 3.53
CA GLU A 120 2.67 12.77 2.95
C GLU A 120 2.33 11.49 3.72
N ILE A 121 3.31 10.89 4.41
CA ILE A 121 3.07 9.74 5.29
C ILE A 121 2.16 10.10 6.46
N THR A 122 2.06 11.37 6.86
CA THR A 122 1.21 11.79 7.98
C THR A 122 -0.24 11.98 7.57
N LYS A 123 -0.59 12.10 6.28
CA LYS A 123 -1.98 12.32 5.86
C LYS A 123 -2.95 11.24 6.37
N GLY A 124 -2.47 10.00 6.50
CA GLY A 124 -3.27 8.89 7.02
C GLY A 124 -4.57 8.71 6.23
N TYR A 125 -5.67 8.46 6.95
CA TYR A 125 -7.02 8.31 6.37
C TYR A 125 -8.06 9.21 7.04
N LYS A 126 -7.62 10.25 7.74
CA LYS A 126 -8.49 11.12 8.55
C LYS A 126 -9.39 12.03 7.69
N ASP A 127 -8.90 12.46 6.53
CA ASP A 127 -9.61 13.36 5.64
C ASP A 127 -10.45 12.54 4.62
N PRO A 128 -11.80 12.60 4.68
CA PRO A 128 -12.66 11.84 3.79
C PRO A 128 -12.50 12.21 2.31
N GLU A 129 -12.27 13.49 2.00
CA GLU A 129 -12.21 13.97 0.61
C GLU A 129 -10.89 13.52 -0.04
N ASP A 130 -9.76 13.72 0.65
CA ASP A 130 -8.45 13.21 0.20
C ASP A 130 -8.44 11.67 0.11
N TYR A 131 -9.08 10.97 1.05
CA TYR A 131 -9.18 9.52 0.99
C TYR A 131 -10.06 9.03 -0.17
N ASN A 132 -11.19 9.70 -0.44
CA ASN A 132 -12.05 9.36 -1.57
C ASN A 132 -11.34 9.57 -2.91
N PHE A 133 -10.66 10.71 -3.06
CA PHE A 133 -9.85 11.00 -4.24
C PHE A 133 -8.78 9.93 -4.47
N LEU A 134 -8.04 9.61 -3.40
CA LEU A 134 -7.03 8.54 -3.42
C LEU A 134 -7.63 7.22 -3.92
N MET A 135 -8.65 6.71 -3.25
CA MET A 135 -9.23 5.41 -3.55
C MET A 135 -9.69 5.32 -5.00
N ARG A 136 -10.42 6.32 -5.49
CA ARG A 136 -11.01 6.32 -6.83
C ARG A 136 -9.97 6.51 -7.93
N GLU A 137 -8.96 7.36 -7.74
CA GLU A 137 -7.85 7.48 -8.68
C GLU A 137 -7.07 6.17 -8.75
N SER A 138 -6.71 5.58 -7.61
CA SER A 138 -6.02 4.28 -7.56
C SER A 138 -6.82 3.15 -8.22
N ILE A 139 -8.10 3.00 -7.88
CA ILE A 139 -9.00 2.01 -8.52
C ILE A 139 -9.01 2.21 -10.04
N SER A 140 -9.19 3.44 -10.49
CA SER A 140 -9.26 3.78 -11.92
C SER A 140 -7.99 3.40 -12.66
N ARG A 141 -6.82 3.82 -12.16
CA ARG A 141 -5.54 3.57 -12.81
C ARG A 141 -5.20 2.09 -12.83
N ASN A 142 -5.51 1.36 -11.77
CA ASN A 142 -5.27 -0.08 -11.68
C ASN A 142 -6.20 -0.87 -12.61
N TYR A 143 -7.49 -0.50 -12.67
CA TYR A 143 -8.48 -1.13 -13.56
C TYR A 143 -8.06 -1.11 -15.02
N TYR A 144 -7.68 0.06 -15.56
CA TYR A 144 -7.29 0.14 -16.97
C TYR A 144 -6.03 -0.67 -17.28
N LYS A 145 -5.06 -0.71 -16.36
CA LYS A 145 -3.84 -1.50 -16.55
C LYS A 145 -4.12 -3.00 -16.57
N ILE A 146 -4.97 -3.49 -15.67
CA ILE A 146 -5.38 -4.90 -15.66
C ILE A 146 -6.17 -5.22 -16.94
N ARG A 147 -7.15 -4.39 -17.30
CA ARG A 147 -7.95 -4.56 -18.52
C ARG A 147 -7.10 -4.60 -19.79
N ASP A 148 -6.15 -3.68 -19.93
CA ASP A 148 -5.29 -3.62 -21.11
C ASP A 148 -4.36 -4.85 -21.20
N LYS A 149 -3.96 -5.43 -20.06
CA LYS A 149 -3.13 -6.65 -20.02
C LYS A 149 -3.92 -7.91 -20.35
N ILE A 150 -5.20 -7.96 -20.01
CA ILE A 150 -6.11 -9.03 -20.44
C ILE A 150 -6.35 -8.96 -21.95
N LYS A 151 -6.55 -7.75 -22.49
CA LYS A 151 -6.61 -7.56 -23.95
C LYS A 151 -5.34 -8.05 -24.64
N CYS A 152 -4.17 -7.70 -24.12
CA CYS A 152 -2.90 -8.19 -24.66
C CYS A 152 -2.78 -9.72 -24.63
N TYR A 153 -3.21 -10.33 -23.52
CA TYR A 153 -3.24 -11.78 -23.39
C TYR A 153 -4.14 -12.45 -24.44
N ASN A 154 -5.36 -11.94 -24.64
CA ASN A 154 -6.31 -12.49 -25.61
C ASN A 154 -5.90 -12.23 -27.08
N ASP A 155 -5.46 -11.01 -27.38
CA ASP A 155 -5.21 -10.56 -28.75
C ASP A 155 -3.82 -10.95 -29.27
N LYS A 156 -2.86 -11.20 -28.37
CA LYS A 156 -1.46 -11.48 -28.73
C LYS A 156 -0.96 -12.80 -28.18
N TYR A 157 -1.01 -13.01 -26.86
CA TYR A 157 -0.29 -14.14 -26.25
C TYR A 157 -0.92 -15.48 -26.60
N LYS A 158 -2.24 -15.60 -26.43
CA LYS A 158 -3.03 -16.79 -26.81
C LYS A 158 -2.92 -17.18 -28.30
N GLN A 159 -2.55 -16.23 -29.17
CA GLN A 159 -2.44 -16.49 -30.61
C GLN A 159 -1.13 -17.18 -31.01
N ASN A 160 -0.18 -17.36 -30.08
CA ASN A 160 1.10 -18.01 -30.38
C ASN A 160 1.02 -19.51 -30.11
N ASP A 161 1.55 -20.32 -31.04
CA ASP A 161 1.54 -21.79 -30.94
C ASP A 161 2.24 -22.37 -29.69
N TRP A 162 3.19 -21.62 -29.12
CA TRP A 162 3.94 -22.04 -27.95
C TRP A 162 3.25 -21.72 -26.62
N PHE A 163 2.22 -20.87 -26.63
CA PHE A 163 1.53 -20.40 -25.43
C PHE A 163 0.49 -21.43 -24.95
N ASP A 164 0.57 -21.86 -23.70
CA ASP A 164 -0.38 -22.83 -23.13
C ASP A 164 -1.42 -22.11 -22.26
N GLU A 165 -2.64 -21.98 -22.78
CA GLU A 165 -3.75 -21.33 -22.07
C GLU A 165 -4.24 -22.10 -20.83
N ASN A 166 -3.80 -23.36 -20.64
CA ASN A 166 -4.12 -24.14 -19.45
C ASN A 166 -3.21 -23.83 -18.26
N LEU A 167 -2.19 -22.98 -18.44
CA LEU A 167 -1.33 -22.53 -17.36
C LEU A 167 -1.89 -21.27 -16.69
N PRO A 168 -1.66 -21.07 -15.38
CA PRO A 168 -2.05 -19.85 -14.70
C PRO A 168 -1.40 -18.61 -15.33
N TYR A 169 -2.18 -17.55 -15.51
CA TYR A 169 -1.72 -16.25 -15.99
C TYR A 169 -1.86 -15.20 -14.89
N ILE A 170 -0.74 -14.61 -14.50
CA ILE A 170 -0.64 -13.67 -13.39
C ILE A 170 -0.33 -12.28 -13.94
N VAL A 171 -1.05 -11.27 -13.44
CA VAL A 171 -0.69 -9.87 -13.66
C VAL A 171 0.06 -9.35 -12.44
N ALA A 172 1.30 -8.92 -12.61
CA ALA A 172 2.09 -8.30 -11.56
C ALA A 172 2.03 -6.77 -11.68
N LEU A 173 1.27 -6.13 -10.80
CA LEU A 173 0.92 -4.71 -10.82
C LEU A 173 1.71 -3.92 -9.77
N GLY A 174 2.61 -3.05 -10.23
CA GLY A 174 3.27 -2.03 -9.41
C GLY A 174 2.51 -0.70 -9.47
N SER A 175 2.01 -0.22 -8.33
CA SER A 175 1.26 1.05 -8.28
C SER A 175 2.12 2.25 -7.91
N TYR A 176 2.04 3.28 -8.75
CA TYR A 176 2.71 4.57 -8.64
C TYR A 176 1.71 5.72 -8.88
N CYS A 177 0.45 5.50 -8.51
CA CYS A 177 -0.66 6.45 -8.69
C CYS A 177 -0.65 7.61 -7.69
N GLN A 178 0.25 7.59 -6.71
CA GLN A 178 0.38 8.61 -5.66
C GLN A 178 1.72 9.35 -5.76
N GLU A 179 1.80 10.50 -5.09
CA GLU A 179 3.01 11.33 -5.06
C GLU A 179 4.08 10.67 -4.21
N ASN A 180 3.70 10.35 -2.98
CA ASN A 180 4.46 9.52 -2.08
C ASN A 180 3.73 8.19 -1.96
N TYR A 181 4.28 7.20 -2.67
CA TYR A 181 3.71 5.88 -2.89
C TYR A 181 3.39 5.14 -1.58
N GLY A 182 2.39 4.26 -1.62
CA GLY A 182 2.10 3.31 -0.54
C GLY A 182 0.88 3.63 0.30
N ARG A 183 0.49 4.91 0.47
CA ARG A 183 -0.66 5.28 1.33
C ARG A 183 -1.97 4.59 0.88
N GLU A 184 -2.13 4.33 -0.42
CA GLU A 184 -3.27 3.58 -0.96
C GLU A 184 -3.38 2.15 -0.39
N TYR A 185 -2.24 1.56 -0.01
CA TYR A 185 -2.16 0.20 0.53
C TYR A 185 -2.86 -0.82 -0.39
N VAL A 186 -3.54 -1.82 0.16
CA VAL A 186 -4.33 -2.82 -0.57
C VAL A 186 -5.77 -2.39 -0.84
N PHE A 187 -6.25 -1.32 -0.19
CA PHE A 187 -7.68 -1.00 -0.18
C PHE A 187 -8.29 -0.77 -1.57
N PRO A 188 -7.64 -0.05 -2.51
CA PRO A 188 -8.15 0.07 -3.87
C PRO A 188 -8.31 -1.27 -4.58
N LEU A 189 -7.40 -2.23 -4.35
CA LEU A 189 -7.44 -3.55 -4.97
C LEU A 189 -8.50 -4.45 -4.34
N LEU A 190 -8.74 -4.33 -3.03
CA LEU A 190 -9.86 -5.02 -2.39
C LEU A 190 -11.21 -4.57 -3.00
N ALA A 191 -11.37 -3.27 -3.22
CA ALA A 191 -12.55 -2.72 -3.88
C ALA A 191 -12.64 -3.19 -5.34
N LEU A 192 -11.58 -2.99 -6.11
CA LEU A 192 -11.57 -3.30 -7.54
C LEU A 192 -11.78 -4.79 -7.81
N LEU A 193 -11.07 -5.66 -7.09
CA LEU A 193 -11.05 -7.09 -7.37
C LEU A 193 -12.21 -7.84 -6.70
N TYR A 194 -12.55 -7.51 -5.46
CA TYR A 194 -13.54 -8.24 -4.65
C TYR A 194 -14.78 -7.42 -4.27
N GLY A 195 -14.92 -6.18 -4.74
CA GLY A 195 -16.06 -5.32 -4.39
C GLY A 195 -16.03 -4.78 -2.96
N GLN A 196 -14.95 -5.04 -2.20
CA GLN A 196 -14.82 -4.68 -0.79
C GLN A 196 -14.20 -3.29 -0.63
N TYR A 197 -15.04 -2.26 -0.56
CA TYR A 197 -14.60 -0.87 -0.44
C TYR A 197 -14.37 -0.48 1.03
N TYR A 198 -13.13 -0.16 1.40
CA TYR A 198 -12.80 0.20 2.79
C TYR A 198 -13.32 1.59 3.17
N LEU A 199 -13.97 1.68 4.33
CA LEU A 199 -14.50 2.91 4.92
C LEU A 199 -13.83 3.18 6.27
N PRO A 200 -12.79 4.05 6.31
CA PRO A 200 -12.06 4.36 7.54
C PRO A 200 -12.96 4.80 8.70
N SER A 201 -14.01 5.58 8.39
CA SER A 201 -14.98 6.10 9.37
C SER A 201 -15.80 5.03 10.08
N GLN A 202 -15.97 3.87 9.44
CA GLN A 202 -16.69 2.73 9.99
C GLN A 202 -15.73 1.64 10.47
N SER A 203 -14.42 1.78 10.21
CA SER A 203 -13.41 0.75 10.44
C SER A 203 -13.84 -0.60 9.86
N GLY A 204 -14.40 -0.56 8.64
CA GLY A 204 -15.01 -1.72 7.98
C GLY A 204 -15.10 -1.53 6.46
N PHE A 205 -15.78 -2.46 5.81
CA PHE A 205 -15.94 -2.48 4.36
C PHE A 205 -17.42 -2.33 3.98
N SER A 206 -17.66 -1.72 2.82
CA SER A 206 -18.94 -1.71 2.15
C SER A 206 -18.82 -2.38 0.79
N GLU A 207 -19.85 -3.10 0.39
CA GLU A 207 -19.98 -3.58 -0.99
C GLU A 207 -20.39 -2.43 -1.92
N GLY A 208 -19.89 -2.46 -3.15
CA GLY A 208 -20.29 -1.53 -4.20
C GLY A 208 -20.08 -2.14 -5.57
N ASP A 209 -20.94 -1.78 -6.52
CA ASP A 209 -20.91 -2.32 -7.88
C ASP A 209 -19.94 -1.56 -8.79
N TYR A 210 -19.75 -0.27 -8.53
CA TYR A 210 -18.91 0.60 -9.34
C TYR A 210 -18.45 1.85 -8.59
N VAL A 211 -17.40 2.50 -9.10
CA VAL A 211 -17.05 3.88 -8.78
C VAL A 211 -17.09 4.73 -10.05
N TYR A 212 -17.36 6.02 -9.90
CA TYR A 212 -17.13 6.97 -10.99
C TYR A 212 -15.64 7.27 -11.09
N ARG A 213 -15.14 7.40 -12.31
CA ARG A 213 -13.84 8.01 -12.54
C ARG A 213 -13.86 9.49 -12.11
N LEU A 214 -12.70 10.03 -11.76
CA LEU A 214 -12.56 11.41 -11.30
C LEU A 214 -11.95 12.33 -12.37
N GLU A 215 -12.51 13.53 -12.48
CA GLU A 215 -11.90 14.69 -13.12
C GLU A 215 -10.77 15.27 -12.24
N GLU A 216 -9.97 16.19 -12.79
CA GLU A 216 -8.83 16.79 -12.07
C GLU A 216 -9.24 17.62 -10.83
N ASP A 217 -10.45 18.19 -10.85
CA ASP A 217 -11.03 18.96 -9.74
C ASP A 217 -11.74 18.07 -8.71
N GLY A 218 -11.72 16.74 -8.90
CA GLY A 218 -12.38 15.79 -8.02
C GLY A 218 -13.87 15.58 -8.31
N ALA A 219 -14.42 16.16 -9.39
CA ALA A 219 -15.78 15.87 -9.82
C ALA A 219 -15.89 14.48 -10.47
N ASP A 220 -17.11 13.93 -10.49
CA ASP A 220 -17.39 12.65 -11.15
C ASP A 220 -17.36 12.82 -12.68
N GLU A 221 -16.56 11.98 -13.35
CA GLU A 221 -16.70 11.78 -14.80
C GLU A 221 -17.94 10.91 -15.09
N LYS A 222 -18.34 10.86 -16.37
CA LYS A 222 -19.44 9.98 -16.82
C LYS A 222 -19.10 8.49 -16.77
N GLU A 223 -17.81 8.15 -16.78
CA GLU A 223 -17.36 6.77 -16.89
C GLU A 223 -17.48 6.02 -15.54
N LYS A 224 -18.15 4.86 -15.58
CA LYS A 224 -18.27 3.95 -14.44
C LYS A 224 -17.22 2.86 -14.54
N ILE A 225 -16.53 2.61 -13.44
CA ILE A 225 -15.52 1.56 -13.31
C ILE A 225 -16.12 0.47 -12.42
N PRO A 226 -16.28 -0.76 -12.93
CA PRO A 226 -16.85 -1.85 -12.15
C PRO A 226 -15.92 -2.21 -10.99
N LEU A 227 -16.52 -2.59 -9.87
CA LEU A 227 -15.86 -3.19 -8.73
C LEU A 227 -16.18 -4.70 -8.70
N GLY A 228 -15.38 -5.48 -7.97
CA GLY A 228 -15.55 -6.93 -7.92
C GLY A 228 -15.24 -7.63 -9.24
N ILE A 229 -14.26 -7.13 -10.02
CA ILE A 229 -14.01 -7.63 -11.37
C ILE A 229 -13.61 -9.11 -11.42
N PHE A 230 -13.11 -9.70 -10.33
CA PHE A 230 -12.87 -11.14 -10.26
C PHE A 230 -14.16 -11.97 -10.32
N TYR A 231 -15.32 -11.39 -10.01
CA TYR A 231 -16.60 -12.06 -10.13
C TYR A 231 -17.22 -11.96 -11.54
N SER A 232 -16.42 -11.63 -12.55
CA SER A 232 -16.82 -11.52 -13.95
C SER A 232 -16.06 -12.51 -14.83
N ASP A 233 -16.77 -13.18 -15.74
CA ASP A 233 -16.19 -14.08 -16.75
C ASP A 233 -15.16 -13.38 -17.65
N GLU A 234 -15.25 -12.05 -17.82
CA GLU A 234 -14.28 -11.24 -18.58
C GLU A 234 -12.86 -11.35 -18.01
N TYR A 235 -12.73 -11.59 -16.71
CA TYR A 235 -11.46 -11.63 -15.98
C TYR A 235 -11.04 -13.05 -15.57
N ALA A 236 -11.81 -14.08 -15.95
CA ALA A 236 -11.58 -15.48 -15.59
C ALA A 236 -10.25 -16.06 -16.11
N ASP A 237 -9.64 -15.43 -17.12
CA ASP A 237 -8.30 -15.84 -17.61
C ASP A 237 -7.16 -15.36 -16.70
N VAL A 238 -7.40 -14.40 -15.80
CA VAL A 238 -6.39 -13.97 -14.81
C VAL A 238 -6.52 -14.82 -13.57
N SER A 239 -5.48 -15.59 -13.26
CA SER A 239 -5.45 -16.51 -12.13
C SER A 239 -5.24 -15.80 -10.80
N ALA A 240 -4.37 -14.79 -10.80
CA ALA A 240 -4.06 -13.98 -9.63
C ALA A 240 -3.43 -12.65 -10.04
N ILE A 241 -3.41 -11.70 -9.10
CA ILE A 241 -2.68 -10.44 -9.21
C ILE A 241 -1.64 -10.36 -8.11
N ILE A 242 -0.37 -10.19 -8.48
CA ILE A 242 0.70 -9.79 -7.57
C ILE A 242 0.71 -8.27 -7.52
N TYR A 243 0.77 -7.67 -6.33
CA TYR A 243 0.62 -6.23 -6.18
C TYR A 243 1.55 -5.63 -5.15
N SER A 244 2.09 -4.45 -5.47
CA SER A 244 2.71 -3.57 -4.48
C SER A 244 2.54 -2.10 -4.86
N SER A 245 2.29 -1.26 -3.86
CA SER A 245 2.36 0.20 -3.96
C SER A 245 3.60 0.79 -3.26
N THR A 246 4.55 -0.05 -2.83
CA THR A 246 5.67 0.37 -1.98
C THR A 246 7.06 0.09 -2.56
N VAL A 247 7.14 -0.48 -3.77
CA VAL A 247 8.38 -0.74 -4.51
C VAL A 247 8.83 0.52 -5.23
N SER A 248 9.40 1.45 -4.47
CA SER A 248 9.99 2.71 -4.95
C SER A 248 11.47 2.81 -4.56
N LEU A 249 12.13 3.95 -4.83
CA LEU A 249 13.49 4.21 -4.33
C LEU A 249 13.60 3.99 -2.81
N GLY A 250 12.54 4.29 -2.06
CA GLY A 250 12.53 4.06 -0.62
C GLY A 250 12.65 2.58 -0.24
N LYS A 251 12.23 1.65 -1.11
CA LYS A 251 12.44 0.21 -0.90
C LYS A 251 13.92 -0.13 -0.91
N LEU A 252 14.70 0.44 -1.83
CA LEU A 252 16.15 0.24 -1.87
C LEU A 252 16.79 0.74 -0.57
N SER A 253 16.45 1.95 -0.14
CA SER A 253 16.97 2.52 1.11
C SER A 253 16.67 1.70 2.36
N ALA A 254 15.52 1.00 2.38
CA ALA A 254 15.11 0.18 3.50
C ALA A 254 15.66 -1.26 3.48
N LEU A 255 16.08 -1.73 2.30
CA LEU A 255 16.72 -3.03 2.12
C LEU A 255 18.23 -2.96 2.37
N CYS A 256 18.89 -1.86 1.95
CA CYS A 256 20.31 -1.65 2.20
C CYS A 256 20.55 -1.05 3.59
N SER A 257 21.79 -1.19 4.08
CA SER A 257 22.23 -0.56 5.34
C SER A 257 22.50 0.93 5.12
N SER A 258 21.46 1.70 4.77
CA SER A 258 21.59 3.14 4.61
C SER A 258 21.57 3.85 5.97
N ASN A 259 22.33 4.93 6.07
CA ASN A 259 22.35 5.88 7.18
C ASN A 259 21.22 6.92 7.07
N LYS A 260 20.23 6.65 6.21
CA LYS A 260 18.98 7.41 6.06
C LYS A 260 18.01 7.02 7.18
N LYS A 261 17.14 7.94 7.56
CA LYS A 261 16.05 7.69 8.51
C LYS A 261 14.80 7.29 7.77
N ILE A 262 14.12 6.28 8.30
CA ILE A 262 12.92 5.74 7.67
C ILE A 262 11.81 5.64 8.70
N VAL A 263 10.66 6.22 8.39
CA VAL A 263 9.43 6.04 9.16
C VAL A 263 8.54 5.08 8.38
N HIS A 264 8.05 4.04 9.04
CA HIS A 264 7.20 3.01 8.44
C HIS A 264 5.81 3.07 9.05
N VAL A 265 4.81 2.83 8.20
CA VAL A 265 3.43 2.56 8.61
C VAL A 265 3.17 1.09 8.34
N TRP A 266 2.78 0.36 9.38
CA TRP A 266 2.40 -1.05 9.31
C TRP A 266 0.91 -1.20 9.63
N TYR A 267 0.25 -2.20 9.05
CA TYR A 267 -1.11 -2.59 9.33
C TYR A 267 -1.14 -3.99 9.95
N ASP A 268 -1.66 -4.08 11.16
CA ASP A 268 -1.86 -5.29 11.94
C ASP A 268 -3.36 -5.44 12.22
N GLY A 269 -4.04 -6.26 11.41
CA GLY A 269 -5.49 -6.42 11.43
C GLY A 269 -6.03 -7.01 12.74
N ASP A 270 -5.19 -7.69 13.52
CA ASP A 270 -5.59 -8.31 14.80
C ASP A 270 -5.53 -7.32 15.98
N SER A 271 -4.93 -6.16 15.78
CA SER A 271 -4.77 -5.13 16.80
C SER A 271 -5.95 -4.15 16.82
N GLU A 272 -6.40 -3.77 18.01
CA GLU A 272 -7.46 -2.75 18.17
C GLU A 272 -7.14 -1.40 17.52
N GLU A 273 -5.85 -1.03 17.48
CA GLU A 273 -5.32 0.08 16.69
C GLU A 273 -4.41 -0.53 15.62
N PRO A 274 -4.92 -0.81 14.42
CA PRO A 274 -4.24 -1.66 13.45
C PRO A 274 -3.05 -0.97 12.82
N PHE A 275 -3.01 0.36 12.76
CA PHE A 275 -1.88 1.07 12.19
C PHE A 275 -0.78 1.29 13.23
N LYS A 276 0.40 0.72 13.00
CA LYS A 276 1.58 0.83 13.85
C LYS A 276 2.67 1.63 13.16
N ILE A 277 3.23 2.61 13.86
CA ILE A 277 4.30 3.46 13.30
C ILE A 277 5.64 3.12 13.94
N THR A 278 6.58 2.69 13.10
CA THR A 278 7.95 2.36 13.52
C THR A 278 8.98 3.19 12.78
N SER A 279 10.23 3.14 13.22
CA SER A 279 11.34 3.83 12.56
C SER A 279 12.53 2.91 12.45
N ASP A 280 13.28 3.06 11.35
CA ASP A 280 14.53 2.34 11.07
C ASP A 280 14.43 0.81 11.22
N GLN A 281 13.24 0.25 10.94
CA GLN A 281 13.07 -1.20 10.82
C GLN A 281 13.66 -1.66 9.49
N LYS A 282 14.45 -2.74 9.53
CA LYS A 282 14.99 -3.34 8.30
C LYS A 282 13.88 -4.11 7.59
N GLU A 283 13.63 -3.77 6.35
CA GLU A 283 12.63 -4.45 5.54
C GLU A 283 13.17 -5.74 4.92
N LYS A 284 12.25 -6.67 4.67
CA LYS A 284 12.43 -7.82 3.78
C LYS A 284 12.06 -7.44 2.35
N LEU A 285 12.57 -8.17 1.36
CA LEU A 285 12.21 -7.97 -0.05
C LEU A 285 10.69 -8.02 -0.25
N THR A 286 10.00 -8.91 0.48
CA THR A 286 8.57 -9.18 0.40
C THR A 286 7.67 -8.21 1.19
N ASP A 287 8.23 -7.34 2.03
CA ASP A 287 7.41 -6.38 2.78
C ASP A 287 6.71 -5.41 1.82
N GLY A 288 5.38 -5.34 1.91
CA GLY A 288 4.53 -4.53 1.04
C GLY A 288 4.15 -5.20 -0.27
N LEU A 289 4.36 -6.52 -0.39
CA LEU A 289 3.88 -7.33 -1.50
C LEU A 289 2.63 -8.13 -1.08
N PHE A 290 1.67 -8.23 -2.00
CA PHE A 290 0.39 -8.90 -1.79
C PHE A 290 0.04 -9.75 -3.01
N VAL A 291 -0.67 -10.86 -2.80
CA VAL A 291 -1.23 -11.70 -3.87
C VAL A 291 -2.75 -11.77 -3.71
N PHE A 292 -3.48 -11.49 -4.77
CA PHE A 292 -4.94 -11.54 -4.83
C PHE A 292 -5.33 -12.67 -5.77
N HIS A 293 -5.91 -13.75 -5.24
CA HIS A 293 -6.31 -14.91 -6.04
C HIS A 293 -7.69 -14.70 -6.64
N ASN A 294 -7.85 -14.97 -7.94
CA ASN A 294 -9.13 -14.86 -8.59
C ASN A 294 -9.99 -16.12 -8.30
N PRO A 295 -11.12 -16.01 -7.56
CA PRO A 295 -12.00 -17.14 -7.27
C PRO A 295 -12.67 -17.74 -8.53
N PHE A 296 -12.81 -16.99 -9.62
CA PHE A 296 -13.34 -17.46 -10.91
C PHE A 296 -12.26 -17.67 -11.97
N ALA A 297 -11.00 -17.85 -11.55
CA ALA A 297 -9.95 -18.23 -12.47
C ALA A 297 -10.26 -19.57 -13.17
N LYS A 298 -10.15 -19.62 -14.50
CA LYS A 298 -10.20 -20.88 -15.27
C LYS A 298 -9.06 -21.81 -14.88
N THR A 299 -7.87 -21.24 -14.67
CA THR A 299 -6.63 -21.93 -14.29
C THR A 299 -6.10 -21.34 -12.99
N PRO A 300 -6.61 -21.75 -11.81
CA PRO A 300 -6.26 -21.10 -10.54
C PRO A 300 -4.79 -21.30 -10.18
N LEU A 301 -4.19 -20.27 -9.59
CA LEU A 301 -2.84 -20.34 -9.06
C LEU A 301 -2.85 -21.06 -7.71
N SER A 302 -1.92 -22.00 -7.50
CA SER A 302 -1.79 -22.63 -6.18
C SER A 302 -1.32 -21.61 -5.14
N LYS A 303 -2.03 -21.53 -4.01
CA LYS A 303 -1.68 -20.67 -2.87
C LYS A 303 -0.30 -20.98 -2.29
N SER A 304 0.14 -22.25 -2.37
CA SER A 304 1.42 -22.70 -1.81
C SER A 304 2.65 -22.04 -2.47
N ILE A 305 2.51 -21.56 -3.72
CA ILE A 305 3.62 -20.98 -4.51
C ILE A 305 4.27 -19.80 -3.78
N PHE A 306 3.48 -18.99 -3.07
CA PHE A 306 3.98 -17.80 -2.35
C PHE A 306 3.91 -17.92 -0.82
N GLU A 307 3.55 -19.09 -0.28
CA GLU A 307 3.43 -19.28 1.17
C GLU A 307 4.78 -19.21 1.90
N TYR A 308 5.84 -19.76 1.30
CA TYR A 308 7.15 -19.86 1.96
C TYR A 308 7.76 -18.50 2.31
N GLU A 309 7.55 -17.50 1.45
CA GLU A 309 8.09 -16.15 1.63
C GLU A 309 7.18 -15.25 2.48
N ASN A 310 6.15 -15.82 3.10
CA ASN A 310 5.27 -15.13 4.03
C ASN A 310 4.58 -13.90 3.40
N ILE A 311 4.36 -13.93 2.08
CA ILE A 311 3.65 -12.90 1.34
C ILE A 311 2.16 -12.98 1.72
N CYS A 312 1.54 -11.83 1.95
CA CYS A 312 0.12 -11.77 2.26
C CYS A 312 -0.70 -12.20 1.06
N GLN A 313 -1.64 -13.12 1.26
CA GLN A 313 -2.51 -13.60 0.20
C GLN A 313 -3.98 -13.38 0.55
N PHE A 314 -4.74 -12.84 -0.39
CA PHE A 314 -6.20 -12.67 -0.32
C PHE A 314 -6.88 -13.69 -1.24
N PHE A 315 -7.92 -14.35 -0.74
CA PHE A 315 -8.68 -15.38 -1.47
C PHE A 315 -10.05 -15.58 -0.83
N ASP A 316 -11.02 -16.06 -1.60
CA ASP A 316 -12.32 -16.46 -1.03
C ASP A 316 -12.20 -17.77 -0.24
N GLY A 317 -12.83 -17.79 0.93
CA GLY A 317 -13.07 -19.01 1.66
C GLY A 317 -14.15 -19.88 1.01
N GLU A 318 -14.28 -21.12 1.49
CA GLU A 318 -15.35 -22.04 1.06
C GLU A 318 -16.76 -21.49 1.32
N ASP A 319 -16.88 -20.55 2.25
CA ASP A 319 -18.08 -19.79 2.62
C ASP A 319 -18.36 -18.59 1.69
N GLY A 320 -17.53 -18.36 0.67
CA GLY A 320 -17.61 -17.19 -0.22
C GLY A 320 -17.20 -15.88 0.46
N VAL A 321 -16.62 -15.95 1.66
CA VAL A 321 -16.15 -14.78 2.41
C VAL A 321 -14.67 -14.57 2.10
N LEU A 322 -14.32 -13.33 1.72
CA LEU A 322 -12.94 -12.95 1.49
C LEU A 322 -12.09 -13.16 2.76
N LYS A 323 -11.03 -13.94 2.63
CA LYS A 323 -10.06 -14.23 3.68
C LYS A 323 -8.70 -13.68 3.27
N SER A 324 -7.90 -13.36 4.28
CA SER A 324 -6.47 -13.11 4.12
C SER A 324 -5.68 -14.10 4.95
N LYS A 325 -4.55 -14.55 4.39
CA LYS A 325 -3.53 -15.29 5.13
C LYS A 325 -2.31 -14.40 5.23
N SER A 326 -2.07 -13.92 6.44
CA SER A 326 -0.87 -13.17 6.77
C SER A 326 -0.19 -13.76 8.01
N PRO A 327 1.13 -13.94 7.99
CA PRO A 327 1.88 -14.31 9.17
C PRO A 327 2.22 -13.11 10.06
N HIS A 328 2.22 -11.86 9.55
CA HIS A 328 2.74 -10.67 10.24
C HIS A 328 2.03 -9.36 9.83
N ALA A 329 2.33 -8.26 10.53
CA ALA A 329 1.89 -6.93 10.13
C ALA A 329 2.41 -6.55 8.73
N HIS A 330 1.59 -5.83 7.97
CA HIS A 330 1.86 -5.48 6.59
C HIS A 330 2.36 -4.06 6.45
N LEU A 331 3.37 -3.88 5.63
CA LEU A 331 3.79 -2.54 5.29
C LEU A 331 2.72 -1.84 4.44
N VAL A 332 2.23 -0.72 4.96
CA VAL A 332 1.35 0.22 4.26
C VAL A 332 2.20 1.15 3.41
N GLY A 333 3.15 1.83 4.02
CA GLY A 333 3.99 2.80 3.34
C GLY A 333 5.19 3.21 4.17
N ARG A 334 6.07 3.99 3.56
CA ARG A 334 7.28 4.48 4.20
C ARG A 334 7.58 5.90 3.78
N ALA A 335 8.25 6.64 4.65
CA ALA A 335 8.88 7.89 4.33
C ALA A 335 10.38 7.76 4.59
N VAL A 336 11.19 8.05 3.58
CA VAL A 336 12.65 8.06 3.68
C VAL A 336 13.11 9.50 3.68
N PHE A 337 13.95 9.84 4.65
CA PHE A 337 14.60 11.13 4.68
C PHE A 337 16.01 11.02 5.22
N GLY A 338 16.87 11.85 4.69
CA GLY A 338 18.21 12.05 5.18
C GLY A 338 18.76 13.29 4.52
N THR A 339 19.68 13.94 5.20
CA THR A 339 20.27 15.19 4.73
C THR A 339 21.39 14.88 3.73
N GLU A 340 21.26 15.31 2.47
CA GLU A 340 22.37 15.24 1.48
C GLU A 340 23.62 15.96 2.05
N ASP A 341 23.40 17.03 2.82
CA ASP A 341 24.43 17.82 3.50
C ASP A 341 25.32 17.03 4.47
N LYS A 342 24.86 15.88 5.00
CA LYS A 342 25.62 15.04 5.94
C LYS A 342 26.90 14.46 5.34
N TYR A 343 26.94 14.32 4.02
CA TYR A 343 28.06 13.73 3.27
C TYR A 343 28.97 14.80 2.68
N HIS A 344 28.65 16.08 2.91
CA HIS A 344 29.50 17.18 2.47
C HIS A 344 30.68 17.36 3.46
N PRO A 345 31.95 17.40 3.00
CA PRO A 345 33.13 17.42 3.87
C PRO A 345 33.12 18.50 4.96
N LYS A 346 32.56 19.68 4.66
CA LYS A 346 32.47 20.82 5.60
C LYS A 346 31.46 20.64 6.75
N ASN A 347 30.59 19.64 6.67
CA ASN A 347 29.52 19.41 7.66
C ASN A 347 29.83 18.28 8.63
N LEU A 348 30.96 17.58 8.44
CA LEU A 348 31.42 16.51 9.34
C LEU A 348 31.52 16.99 10.80
N ASP A 349 31.97 18.23 11.02
CA ASP A 349 32.11 18.83 12.35
C ASP A 349 30.77 19.17 13.02
N LYS A 350 29.64 19.17 12.28
CA LYS A 350 28.29 19.52 12.76
C LYS A 350 27.35 18.32 12.84
N LEU A 351 27.88 17.10 12.73
CA LEU A 351 27.11 15.86 12.62
C LEU A 351 26.09 15.66 13.76
N HIS A 352 26.45 16.05 14.99
CA HIS A 352 25.56 15.90 16.15
C HIS A 352 24.28 16.76 16.02
N ILE A 353 24.40 17.98 15.53
CA ILE A 353 23.26 18.90 15.34
C ILE A 353 22.33 18.37 14.25
N ILE A 354 22.90 17.89 13.14
CA ILE A 354 22.14 17.26 12.05
C ILE A 354 21.34 16.07 12.56
N ASN A 355 21.98 15.17 13.32
CA ASN A 355 21.32 13.98 13.88
C ASN A 355 20.19 14.34 14.86
N MET A 356 20.35 15.37 15.70
CA MET A 356 19.28 15.83 16.61
C MET A 356 18.08 16.39 15.85
N GLY A 357 18.32 17.16 14.77
CA GLY A 357 17.27 17.65 13.90
C GLY A 357 16.49 16.52 13.21
N GLU A 358 17.22 15.53 12.67
CA GLU A 358 16.63 14.34 12.05
C GLU A 358 15.76 13.56 13.05
N LEU A 359 16.24 13.33 14.27
CA LEU A 359 15.49 12.59 15.30
C LEU A 359 14.21 13.32 15.74
N SER A 360 14.27 14.64 15.90
CA SER A 360 13.10 15.47 16.23
C SER A 360 12.03 15.36 15.15
N LEU A 361 12.44 15.40 13.87
CA LEU A 361 11.56 15.22 12.73
C LEU A 361 10.96 13.81 12.68
N VAL A 362 11.76 12.75 12.85
CA VAL A 362 11.28 11.36 12.94
C VAL A 362 10.14 11.27 13.96
N ASN A 363 10.38 11.78 15.17
CA ASN A 363 9.40 11.69 16.25
C ASN A 363 8.11 12.44 15.93
N LYS A 364 8.20 13.63 15.33
CA LYS A 364 7.03 14.41 14.93
C LYS A 364 6.21 13.68 13.86
N LEU A 365 6.86 13.16 12.82
CA LEU A 365 6.20 12.36 11.77
C LEU A 365 5.49 11.14 12.35
N LYS A 366 6.15 10.43 13.29
CA LYS A 366 5.56 9.25 13.92
C LYS A 366 4.29 9.56 14.69
N VAL A 367 4.31 10.59 15.52
CA VAL A 367 3.15 11.00 16.33
C VAL A 367 1.98 11.43 15.44
N GLU A 368 2.27 12.20 14.40
CA GLU A 368 1.23 12.71 13.51
C GLU A 368 0.62 11.60 12.63
N ALA A 369 1.46 10.72 12.07
CA ALA A 369 0.99 9.55 11.31
C ALA A 369 0.15 8.62 12.19
N ASP A 370 0.63 8.28 13.39
CA ASP A 370 -0.08 7.39 14.32
C ASP A 370 -1.50 7.91 14.63
N TYR A 371 -1.61 9.22 14.88
CA TYR A 371 -2.90 9.86 15.13
C TYR A 371 -3.81 9.87 13.90
N ASN A 372 -3.29 10.21 12.72
CA ASN A 372 -4.11 10.37 11.51
C ASN A 372 -4.56 9.02 10.91
N TYR A 373 -3.75 7.96 10.98
CA TYR A 373 -4.18 6.63 10.54
C TYR A 373 -5.20 5.99 11.48
N ASN A 374 -5.05 6.18 12.80
CA ASN A 374 -5.98 5.63 13.80
C ASN A 374 -7.11 6.60 14.18
N TYR A 375 -7.32 7.69 13.43
CA TYR A 375 -8.22 8.78 13.80
C TYR A 375 -9.64 8.32 14.11
N TYR A 376 -10.28 7.58 13.20
CA TYR A 376 -11.67 7.16 13.37
C TYR A 376 -11.85 6.11 14.47
N ILE A 377 -10.85 5.24 14.66
CA ILE A 377 -10.83 4.22 15.72
C ILE A 377 -10.76 4.89 17.10
N ARG A 378 -9.89 5.90 17.26
CA ARG A 378 -9.75 6.64 18.52
C ARG A 378 -10.98 7.49 18.83
N ASN A 379 -11.54 8.16 17.83
CA ASN A 379 -12.69 9.05 18.04
C ASN A 379 -14.00 8.27 18.26
N SER A 380 -14.19 7.12 17.62
CA SER A 380 -15.34 6.26 17.91
C SER A 380 -15.31 5.74 19.36
N LYS A 381 -14.15 5.28 19.84
CA LYS A 381 -13.94 4.91 21.26
C LYS A 381 -14.22 6.07 22.20
N ARG A 382 -13.72 7.27 21.90
CA ARG A 382 -13.98 8.47 22.71
C ARG A 382 -15.46 8.80 22.79
N PHE A 383 -16.17 8.74 21.66
CA PHE A 383 -17.62 8.96 21.61
C PHE A 383 -18.39 7.91 22.44
N ILE A 384 -18.01 6.63 22.37
CA ILE A 384 -18.60 5.56 23.19
C ILE A 384 -18.36 5.83 24.68
N VAL A 385 -17.15 6.19 25.08
CA VAL A 385 -16.81 6.50 26.49
C VAL A 385 -17.58 7.72 27.00
N GLU A 386 -17.67 8.78 26.19
CA GLU A 386 -18.45 9.99 26.53
C GLU A 386 -19.95 9.67 26.65
N LYS A 387 -20.49 8.85 25.74
CA LYS A 387 -21.88 8.34 25.82
C LYS A 387 -22.11 7.54 27.09
N ILE A 388 -21.27 6.56 27.41
CA ILE A 388 -21.38 5.76 28.64
C ILE A 388 -21.31 6.66 29.88
N LYS A 389 -20.36 7.61 29.94
CA LYS A 389 -20.25 8.58 31.04
C LYS A 389 -21.52 9.42 31.19
N SER A 390 -22.08 9.92 30.10
CA SER A 390 -23.34 10.68 30.13
C SER A 390 -24.53 9.84 30.62
N GLU A 391 -24.65 8.59 30.19
CA GLU A 391 -25.69 7.67 30.64
C GLU A 391 -25.53 7.30 32.12
N MET A 392 -24.30 7.09 32.59
CA MET A 392 -23.99 6.88 34.01
C MET A 392 -24.34 8.10 34.86
N ASN A 393 -23.98 9.30 34.41
CA ASN A 393 -24.33 10.54 35.10
C ASN A 393 -25.84 10.76 35.16
N ALA A 394 -26.56 10.52 34.06
CA ALA A 394 -28.03 10.61 34.02
C ALA A 394 -28.70 9.58 34.95
N ARG A 395 -28.15 8.36 35.07
CA ARG A 395 -28.61 7.36 36.04
C ARG A 395 -28.37 7.83 37.48
N ASN A 396 -27.18 8.36 37.78
CA ASN A 396 -26.82 8.86 39.10
C ASN A 396 -27.71 10.04 39.52
N GLU A 397 -27.99 10.99 38.62
CA GLU A 397 -28.92 12.09 38.88
C GLU A 397 -30.35 11.61 39.16
N LYS A 398 -30.84 10.61 38.41
CA LYS A 398 -32.16 9.99 38.67
C LYS A 398 -32.22 9.32 40.04
N VAL A 399 -31.13 8.67 40.48
CA VAL A 399 -31.03 8.05 41.81
C VAL A 399 -31.01 9.11 42.91
N ILE A 400 -30.24 10.19 42.74
CA ILE A 400 -30.17 11.32 43.68
C ILE A 400 -31.52 12.05 43.76
N ASN A 401 -32.23 12.23 42.66
CA ASN A 401 -33.54 12.87 42.66
C ASN A 401 -34.62 11.97 43.29
N LYS A 402 -34.56 10.65 43.12
CA LYS A 402 -35.41 9.68 43.84
C LYS A 402 -35.13 9.63 45.34
N SER A 403 -33.88 9.81 45.77
CA SER A 403 -33.55 9.84 47.21
C SER A 403 -34.00 11.15 47.86
N LYS A 404 -33.88 12.29 47.15
CA LYS A 404 -34.41 13.60 47.58
C LYS A 404 -35.95 13.65 47.64
N SER A 405 -36.65 12.95 46.75
CA SER A 405 -38.12 12.88 46.81
C SER A 405 -38.61 11.99 47.96
N LYS A 406 -37.95 10.85 48.22
CA LYS A 406 -38.22 9.99 49.38
C LYS A 406 -37.93 10.68 50.72
N SER A 407 -36.90 11.51 50.81
CA SER A 407 -36.60 12.26 52.05
C SER A 407 -37.60 13.40 52.31
N LYS A 408 -38.07 14.08 51.26
CA LYS A 408 -39.19 15.06 51.36
C LYS A 408 -40.51 14.40 51.77
N SER A 409 -40.83 13.23 51.21
CA SER A 409 -42.02 12.44 51.59
C SER A 409 -41.98 12.03 53.07
N LYS A 410 -40.85 11.50 53.56
CA LYS A 410 -40.68 11.13 54.98
C LYS A 410 -40.80 12.33 55.94
N LYS A 411 -40.25 13.51 55.57
CA LYS A 411 -40.41 14.75 56.36
C LYS A 411 -41.87 15.20 56.43
N ASN A 412 -42.61 15.13 55.33
CA ASN A 412 -44.03 15.51 55.28
C ASN A 412 -44.91 14.54 56.09
N ASP A 413 -44.62 13.24 56.08
CA ASP A 413 -45.34 12.26 56.91
C ASP A 413 -45.03 12.39 58.40
N MET A 414 -43.80 12.74 58.78
CA MET A 414 -43.45 13.08 60.17
C MET A 414 -44.17 14.34 60.66
N GLN A 415 -44.28 15.39 59.85
CA GLN A 415 -45.03 16.59 60.19
C GLN A 415 -46.55 16.35 60.27
N LYS A 416 -47.11 15.46 59.45
CA LYS A 416 -48.52 15.04 59.57
C LYS A 416 -48.78 14.20 60.82
N LYS A 417 -47.83 13.34 61.23
CA LYS A 417 -47.94 12.56 62.47
C LYS A 417 -47.77 13.40 63.73
N SER A 418 -46.94 14.45 63.74
CA SER A 418 -46.84 15.36 64.90
C SER A 418 -48.08 16.23 65.09
N ARG A 419 -48.73 16.66 64.00
CA ARG A 419 -50.00 17.42 64.07
C ARG A 419 -51.19 16.60 64.56
N ARG A 420 -51.17 15.26 64.44
CA ARG A 420 -52.21 14.36 64.97
C ARG A 420 -52.04 13.99 66.44
N LYS A 421 -50.91 14.31 67.08
CA LYS A 421 -50.67 14.09 68.51
C LYS A 421 -50.98 15.32 69.40
N ASN A 422 -51.23 16.48 68.78
CA ASN A 422 -51.55 17.75 69.47
C ASN A 422 -53.01 18.19 69.26
N ARG A 423 -53.89 17.25 68.91
CA ARG A 423 -55.34 17.34 69.00
C ARG A 423 -55.79 16.15 69.83
#